data_AF-A0A098VMH8-F1
#
_entry.id   AF-A0A098VMH8-F1
#
_cell.length_a   1.000
_cell.length_b   1.000
_cell.length_c   1.000
_cell.angle_alpha   90.00
_cell.angle_beta   90.00
_cell.angle_gamma   90.00
#
_symmetry.space_group_name_H-M   'P 1'
#
loop_
_entity.id
_entity.type
_entity.pdbx_description
1 polymer ?
#
loop_
_entity_poly.entity_id
_entity_poly.type
_entity_poly.pdbx_seq_one_letter_code
_entity_poly.pdbx_strand_id
1 'polypeptide(L)'
;MVLGDDPSVKRGKPSPDIFIEAANRLAPLVDADIVDQGPFPDVLAFEDSPVGAARAAGMEVIWIPDPKIECDLFKHDPLVHYLPSMENFDPADWGLPPFQVQ
;
A
#
# COMPACT_ATOMS: atom_id res chain seq x y z
N MET A 1 13.88 -5.12 2.53
CA MET A 1 12.85 -5.50 3.51
C MET A 1 12.87 -4.49 4.64
N VAL A 2 11.70 -4.12 5.17
CA VAL A 2 11.52 -3.24 6.33
C VAL A 2 10.61 -3.99 7.31
N LEU A 3 10.98 -4.02 8.59
CA LEU A 3 10.24 -4.71 9.64
C LEU A 3 9.69 -3.70 10.67
N GLY A 4 8.81 -4.14 11.56
CA GLY A 4 8.19 -3.26 12.56
C GLY A 4 9.16 -2.72 13.62
N ASP A 5 10.29 -3.38 13.81
CA ASP A 5 11.39 -2.98 14.70
C ASP A 5 12.56 -2.31 13.96
N ASP A 6 12.36 -1.99 12.67
CA ASP A 6 13.37 -1.30 11.87
C ASP A 6 13.70 0.06 12.52
N PRO A 7 14.99 0.40 12.75
CA PRO A 7 15.37 1.64 13.41
C PRO A 7 14.85 2.90 12.71
N SER A 8 14.58 2.86 11.40
CA SER A 8 13.98 3.98 10.66
C SER A 8 12.49 4.17 10.94
N VAL A 9 11.79 3.13 11.41
CA VAL A 9 10.36 3.18 11.76
C VAL A 9 10.20 3.70 13.19
N LYS A 10 9.96 5.01 13.33
CA LYS A 10 9.88 5.65 14.65
C LYS A 10 8.53 5.45 15.31
N ARG A 11 7.48 5.32 14.52
CA ARG A 11 6.10 5.12 14.99
C ARG A 11 5.48 3.95 14.23
N GLY A 12 4.87 3.03 14.98
CA GLY A 12 4.08 1.95 14.40
C GLY A 12 2.82 2.46 13.70
N LYS A 13 2.14 1.58 12.96
CA LYS A 13 0.85 1.88 12.32
C LYS A 13 -0.15 2.40 13.38
N PRO A 14 -0.98 3.43 13.10
CA PRO A 14 -1.31 4.02 11.79
C PRO A 14 -0.30 5.01 11.21
N SER A 15 0.85 5.24 11.87
CA SER A 15 1.87 6.10 11.29
C SER A 15 2.34 5.56 9.93
N PRO A 16 2.60 6.42 8.94
CA PRO A 16 3.03 6.00 7.61
C PRO A 16 4.49 5.53 7.56
N ASP A 17 5.26 5.71 8.65
CA ASP A 17 6.71 5.51 8.72
C ASP A 17 7.19 4.21 8.07
N ILE A 18 6.49 3.08 8.29
CA ILE A 18 6.88 1.78 7.71
C ILE A 18 6.72 1.73 6.19
N PHE A 19 5.69 2.39 5.64
CA PHE A 19 5.44 2.46 4.20
C PHE A 19 6.37 3.46 3.52
N ILE A 20 6.62 4.61 4.16
CA ILE A 20 7.61 5.60 3.71
C ILE A 20 8.98 4.94 3.61
N GLU A 21 9.43 4.26 4.66
CA GLU A 21 10.73 3.59 4.66
C GLU A 21 10.80 2.47 3.61
N ALA A 22 9.72 1.70 3.42
CA ALA A 22 9.66 0.68 2.39
C ALA A 22 9.79 1.29 0.98
N ALA A 23 9.10 2.39 0.70
CA ALA A 23 9.18 3.09 -0.59
C ALA A 23 10.58 3.69 -0.82
N ASN A 24 11.17 4.33 0.19
CA ASN A 24 12.53 4.89 0.10
C ASN A 24 13.58 3.81 -0.19
N ARG A 25 13.42 2.59 0.35
CA ARG A 25 14.32 1.46 0.03
C ARG A 25 14.03 0.82 -1.32
N LEU A 26 12.81 0.95 -1.85
CA LEU A 26 12.43 0.45 -3.17
C LEU A 26 12.91 1.37 -4.29
N ALA A 27 12.88 2.69 -4.08
CA ALA A 27 13.16 3.70 -5.11
C ALA A 27 14.47 3.46 -5.89
N PRO A 28 15.61 3.16 -5.25
CA PRO A 28 16.88 2.93 -5.97
C PRO A 28 16.88 1.66 -6.82
N LEU A 29 15.93 0.74 -6.59
CA LEU A 29 15.83 -0.54 -7.33
C LEU A 29 15.02 -0.41 -8.62
N VAL A 30 14.20 0.64 -8.73
CA VAL A 30 13.27 0.84 -9.85
C VAL A 30 13.53 2.15 -10.60
N ASP A 31 14.67 2.80 -10.35
CA ASP A 31 15.07 4.09 -10.92
C ASP A 31 13.95 5.15 -10.81
N ALA A 32 13.27 5.16 -9.65
CA ALA A 32 12.18 6.08 -9.38
C ALA A 32 12.69 7.26 -8.55
N ASP A 33 12.34 8.48 -8.98
CA ASP A 33 12.53 9.70 -8.19
C ASP A 33 11.47 9.76 -7.08
N ILE A 34 11.75 9.05 -5.98
CA ILE A 34 10.92 9.07 -4.78
C ILE A 34 11.48 10.05 -3.76
N VAL A 35 10.63 10.92 -3.22
CA VAL A 35 10.99 11.86 -2.14
C VAL A 35 10.84 11.21 -0.76
N ASP A 36 11.79 11.48 0.14
CA ASP A 36 11.89 10.88 1.49
C ASP A 36 10.64 11.01 2.38
N GLN A 37 9.65 11.82 2.00
CA GLN A 37 8.51 12.22 2.84
C GLN A 37 7.13 12.06 2.16
N GLY A 38 7.06 11.48 0.96
CA GLY A 38 5.80 11.31 0.21
C GLY A 38 5.20 12.63 -0.34
N PRO A 39 4.02 12.58 -0.98
CA PRO A 39 3.22 11.38 -1.26
C PRO A 39 3.89 10.43 -2.25
N PHE A 40 3.50 9.16 -2.25
CA PHE A 40 4.04 8.11 -3.14
C PHE A 40 2.95 7.62 -4.11
N PRO A 41 2.50 8.46 -5.06
CA PRO A 41 1.36 8.15 -5.93
C PRO A 41 1.62 6.97 -6.88
N ASP A 42 2.88 6.69 -7.19
CA ASP A 42 3.28 5.58 -8.07
C ASP A 42 3.53 4.28 -7.30
N VAL A 43 3.21 4.24 -6.00
CA VAL A 43 3.35 3.05 -5.15
C VAL A 43 1.97 2.49 -4.83
N LEU A 44 1.76 1.23 -5.22
CA LEU A 44 0.56 0.46 -4.88
C LEU A 44 0.82 -0.40 -3.63
N ALA A 45 0.07 -0.16 -2.57
CA ALA A 45 0.15 -0.93 -1.32
C ALA A 45 -1.02 -1.91 -1.19
N PHE A 46 -0.76 -3.06 -0.58
CA PHE A 46 -1.79 -4.04 -0.22
C PHE A 46 -1.90 -4.10 1.31
N GLU A 47 -3.12 -3.98 1.84
CA GLU A 47 -3.39 -4.01 3.28
C GLU A 47 -4.66 -4.82 3.56
N ASP A 48 -4.68 -5.56 4.67
CA ASP A 48 -5.88 -6.19 5.22
C ASP A 48 -6.50 -5.35 6.36
N SER A 49 -5.66 -4.55 7.02
CA SER A 49 -6.01 -3.81 8.22
C SER A 49 -6.67 -2.45 7.93
N PRO A 50 -7.67 -2.02 8.72
CA PRO A 50 -8.29 -0.70 8.58
C PRO A 50 -7.41 0.46 9.08
N VAL A 51 -6.16 0.19 9.44
CA VAL A 51 -5.27 1.13 10.12
C VAL A 51 -4.72 2.19 9.16
N GLY A 52 -4.80 1.97 7.84
CA GLY A 52 -4.64 3.03 6.83
C GLY A 52 -3.26 3.68 6.76
N ALA A 53 -2.20 3.00 7.20
CA ALA A 53 -0.84 3.56 7.23
C ALA A 53 -0.28 3.83 5.82
N ALA A 54 -0.56 2.97 4.85
CA ALA A 54 -0.21 3.22 3.44
C ALA A 54 -0.95 4.43 2.86
N ARG A 55 -2.26 4.52 3.14
CA ARG A 55 -3.09 5.68 2.78
C ARG A 55 -2.54 6.97 3.41
N ALA A 56 -2.09 6.92 4.67
CA ALA A 56 -1.44 8.05 5.33
C ALA A 56 -0.08 8.44 4.71
N ALA A 57 0.58 7.53 3.97
CA ALA A 57 1.76 7.82 3.17
C ALA A 57 1.40 8.45 1.80
N GLY A 58 0.11 8.54 1.45
CA GLY A 58 -0.32 9.03 0.14
C GLY A 58 -0.09 8.02 -0.99
N MET A 59 -0.16 6.72 -0.66
CA MET A 59 -0.13 5.62 -1.62
C MET A 59 -1.55 5.25 -2.08
N GLU A 60 -1.67 4.71 -3.28
CA GLU A 60 -2.85 3.93 -3.68
C GLU A 60 -2.87 2.63 -2.88
N VAL A 61 -4.04 2.24 -2.36
CA VAL A 61 -4.20 1.08 -1.46
C VAL A 61 -5.22 0.11 -2.02
N ILE A 62 -4.80 -1.12 -2.25
CA ILE A 62 -5.67 -2.28 -2.38
C ILE A 62 -5.98 -2.80 -0.98
N TRP A 63 -7.20 -2.55 -0.52
CA TRP A 63 -7.66 -3.01 0.79
C TRP A 63 -8.43 -4.33 0.65
N ILE A 64 -7.90 -5.39 1.27
CA ILE A 64 -8.44 -6.74 1.26
C ILE A 64 -8.76 -7.16 2.70
N PRO A 65 -9.86 -6.66 3.28
CA PRO A 65 -10.16 -6.89 4.68
C PRO A 65 -10.56 -8.34 4.97
N ASP A 66 -10.38 -8.74 6.22
CA ASP A 66 -11.08 -9.91 6.75
C ASP A 66 -12.60 -9.74 6.52
N PRO A 67 -13.32 -10.77 6.05
CA PRO A 67 -14.76 -10.68 5.77
C PRO A 67 -15.64 -10.22 6.95
N LYS A 68 -15.12 -10.25 8.19
CA LYS A 68 -15.80 -9.78 9.40
C LYS A 68 -15.65 -8.27 9.63
N ILE A 69 -14.78 -7.59 8.90
CA ILE A 69 -14.59 -6.14 9.01
C ILE A 69 -15.64 -5.44 8.15
N GLU A 70 -16.32 -4.45 8.72
CA GLU A 70 -17.31 -3.65 7.99
C GLU A 70 -16.65 -2.86 6.85
N CYS A 71 -17.17 -3.04 5.63
CA CYS A 71 -16.58 -2.50 4.41
C CYS A 71 -16.80 -0.99 4.20
N ASP A 72 -17.56 -0.32 5.08
CA ASP A 72 -17.91 1.10 4.89
C ASP A 72 -16.81 2.08 5.34
N LEU A 73 -15.73 1.61 5.98
CA LEU A 73 -14.65 2.44 6.55
C LEU A 73 -13.97 3.38 5.55
N PHE A 74 -13.79 2.92 4.30
CA PHE A 74 -13.09 3.68 3.25
C PHE A 74 -13.95 3.94 2.01
N LYS A 75 -15.27 3.80 2.12
CA LYS A 75 -16.22 3.87 0.99
C LYS A 75 -16.11 5.14 0.12
N HIS A 76 -15.58 6.22 0.69
CA HIS A 76 -15.42 7.52 0.03
C HIS A 76 -13.96 7.98 -0.04
N ASP A 77 -13.01 7.10 0.29
CA ASP A 77 -11.59 7.42 0.17
C ASP A 77 -11.13 7.17 -1.27
N PRO A 78 -10.67 8.20 -2.01
CA PRO A 78 -10.28 8.04 -3.40
C PRO A 78 -9.00 7.22 -3.59
N LEU A 79 -8.21 6.99 -2.54
CA LEU A 79 -6.95 6.26 -2.59
C LEU A 79 -7.11 4.79 -2.15
N VAL A 80 -8.32 4.34 -1.84
CA VAL A 80 -8.55 2.99 -1.30
C VAL A 80 -9.52 2.21 -2.18
N HIS A 81 -9.03 1.11 -2.75
CA HIS A 81 -9.77 0.20 -3.62
C HIS A 81 -10.03 -1.10 -2.87
N TYR A 82 -11.30 -1.42 -2.67
CA TYR A 82 -11.70 -2.66 -1.99
C TYR A 82 -11.59 -3.86 -2.94
N LEU A 83 -10.97 -4.94 -2.48
CA LEU A 83 -11.06 -6.27 -3.10
C LEU A 83 -11.46 -7.31 -2.04
N PRO A 84 -12.38 -8.24 -2.34
CA PRO A 84 -12.76 -9.29 -1.40
C PRO A 84 -11.70 -10.39 -1.26
N SER A 85 -10.74 -10.48 -2.19
CA SER A 85 -9.63 -11.43 -2.19
C SER A 85 -8.49 -10.93 -3.09
N MET A 86 -7.26 -11.38 -2.81
CA MET A 86 -6.11 -11.20 -3.71
C MET A 86 -6.34 -11.82 -5.09
N GLU A 87 -7.18 -12.86 -5.19
CA GLU A 87 -7.52 -13.50 -6.47
C GLU A 87 -8.29 -12.58 -7.42
N ASN A 88 -8.89 -11.49 -6.89
CA ASN A 88 -9.61 -10.50 -7.68
C ASN A 88 -8.74 -9.34 -8.14
N PHE A 89 -7.46 -9.32 -7.79
CA PHE A 89 -6.53 -8.29 -8.24
C PHE A 89 -6.22 -8.51 -9.73
N ASP A 90 -6.54 -7.53 -10.58
CA ASP A 90 -6.09 -7.50 -11.97
C ASP A 90 -4.95 -6.49 -12.14
N PRO A 91 -3.68 -6.94 -12.30
CA PRO A 91 -2.55 -6.02 -12.45
C PRO A 91 -2.73 -5.00 -13.59
N ALA A 92 -3.50 -5.32 -14.63
CA ALA A 92 -3.71 -4.47 -15.78
C ALA A 92 -4.44 -3.16 -15.44
N ASP A 93 -5.30 -3.15 -14.42
CA ASP A 93 -6.01 -1.94 -13.96
C ASP A 93 -5.04 -0.87 -13.42
N TRP A 94 -3.84 -1.30 -13.00
CA TRP A 94 -2.75 -0.43 -12.53
C TRP A 94 -1.59 -0.33 -13.53
N GLY A 95 -1.81 -0.70 -14.79
CA GLY A 95 -0.79 -0.62 -15.85
C GLY A 95 0.35 -1.62 -15.70
N LEU A 96 0.21 -2.64 -14.84
CA LEU A 96 1.19 -3.71 -14.66
C LEU A 96 0.93 -4.85 -15.66
N PRO A 97 1.96 -5.67 -15.98
CA PRO A 97 1.76 -6.83 -16.85
C PRO A 97 0.70 -7.79 -16.29
N PRO A 98 -0.21 -8.32 -17.11
CA PRO A 98 -1.20 -9.27 -16.64
C PRO A 98 -0.53 -10.55 -16.13
N PHE A 99 -1.21 -11.28 -15.24
CA PHE A 99 -0.74 -12.58 -14.80
C PHE A 99 -0.57 -13.53 -15.98
N GLN A 100 0.52 -14.30 -15.96
CA GLN A 100 0.70 -15.39 -16.91
C GLN A 100 -0.24 -16.52 -16.51
N VAL A 101 -1.10 -16.94 -17.43
CA VAL A 101 -1.92 -18.15 -17.25
C VAL A 101 -0.95 -19.33 -17.22
N GLN A 102 -0.87 -20.01 -16.07
CA GLN A 102 -0.11 -21.26 -15.93
C GLN A 102 -0.83 -22.43 -16.62
#